data_AF-A0A4X2LK56-F1
#
_entry.id   AF-A0A4X2LK56-F1
#
_cell.length_a   1.000
_cell.length_b   1.000
_cell.length_c   1.000
_cell.angle_alpha   90.00
_cell.angle_beta   90.00
_cell.angle_gamma   90.00
#
_symmetry.space_group_name_H-M   'P 1'
#
loop_
_entity.id
_entity.type
_entity.pdbx_description
1 polymer ?
#
loop_
_entity_poly.entity_id
_entity_poly.type
_entity_poly.pdbx_seq_one_letter_code
_entity_poly.pdbx_strand_id
1 'polypeptide(L)'
;MTLFSWEAGLLPLGVTMVLGGTALYKFKKSQSRTVSSPAVLCHSALLCLWGAYCFSSLSVFWGWTLFSLACCISLAYSTSQEMLPVDGRAVLITGGDSGIGHALSKYLDELGFTVFVGVLNEKGSGAEALKKSCSKRTSVFQMDITNPAQIKEVQARIAEKVQHTGLWAVINNAGILGTIGDGELLPMNIYRQCMDVNFFGAVEVTKAFLPLLRKSRGRFINVSSMAGALPMKHFAAYSSSKAALTMFSGVMRLELKKWGIKVALVHPAGFKTNIGGTSEMWVKQEKDILENLSPDVLEDYGRDYLRSSTWRLYQNFSKSPTDFSPLFTDILHGILCKNPSALYTAGVFSYLWICLFSYFPVSVFDYIAHKIFLSNPLPKALT
;
A
#
# COMPACT_ATOMS: atom_id res chain seq x y z
N MET A 1 10.45 9.91 -60.53
CA MET A 1 10.53 8.49 -60.14
C MET A 1 11.64 8.34 -59.12
N THR A 2 11.30 8.48 -57.84
CA THR A 2 12.24 8.30 -56.72
C THR A 2 12.32 6.82 -56.39
N LEU A 3 13.53 6.26 -56.49
CA LEU A 3 13.91 4.95 -55.99
C LEU A 3 13.69 4.89 -54.47
N PHE A 4 12.48 4.52 -54.04
CA PHE A 4 12.27 4.00 -52.70
C PHE A 4 12.86 2.58 -52.70
N SER A 5 14.10 2.45 -52.24
CA SER A 5 14.81 1.18 -52.20
C SER A 5 14.05 0.19 -51.33
N TRP A 6 13.78 -1.01 -51.86
CA TRP A 6 13.19 -2.13 -51.13
C TRP A 6 13.96 -2.47 -49.84
N GLU A 7 15.25 -2.15 -49.79
CA GLU A 7 16.12 -2.32 -48.62
C GLU A 7 15.69 -1.45 -47.42
N ALA A 8 15.11 -0.27 -47.65
CA ALA A 8 14.65 0.61 -46.56
C ALA A 8 13.37 0.10 -45.88
N GLY A 9 12.59 -0.77 -46.54
CA GLY A 9 11.38 -1.39 -45.99
C GLY A 9 11.64 -2.69 -45.22
N LEU A 10 12.72 -3.42 -45.56
CA LEU A 10 13.06 -4.71 -44.93
C LEU A 10 13.71 -4.55 -43.55
N LEU A 11 14.49 -3.49 -43.33
CA LEU A 11 15.13 -3.23 -42.04
C LEU A 11 14.12 -2.97 -40.90
N PRO A 12 13.08 -2.12 -41.06
CA PRO A 12 12.04 -1.92 -40.05
C PRO A 12 11.22 -3.18 -39.77
N LEU A 13 10.96 -3.99 -40.80
CA LEU A 13 10.28 -5.28 -40.74
C LEU A 13 11.03 -6.28 -39.84
N GLY A 14 12.34 -6.44 -40.08
CA GLY A 14 13.21 -7.33 -39.30
C GLY A 14 13.33 -6.90 -37.84
N VAL A 15 13.58 -5.61 -37.60
CA VAL A 15 13.67 -5.04 -36.23
C VAL A 15 12.36 -5.26 -35.47
N THR A 16 11.23 -5.07 -36.13
CA THR A 16 9.92 -5.23 -35.51
C THR A 16 9.58 -6.69 -35.20
N MET A 17 9.87 -7.63 -36.11
CA MET A 17 9.67 -9.06 -35.83
C MET A 17 10.52 -9.52 -34.64
N VAL A 18 11.78 -9.07 -34.56
CA VAL A 18 12.66 -9.39 -33.45
C VAL A 18 12.17 -8.76 -32.15
N LEU A 19 11.79 -7.47 -32.15
CA LEU A 19 11.27 -6.79 -30.97
C LEU A 19 9.94 -7.38 -30.49
N GLY A 20 8.99 -7.61 -31.39
CA GLY A 20 7.70 -8.21 -31.09
C GLY A 20 7.85 -9.65 -30.58
N GLY A 21 8.68 -10.46 -31.25
CA GLY A 21 9.00 -11.83 -30.83
C GLY A 21 9.70 -11.89 -29.47
N THR A 22 10.66 -10.99 -29.23
CA THR A 22 11.36 -10.89 -27.94
C THR A 22 10.43 -10.40 -26.83
N ALA A 23 9.53 -9.47 -27.13
CA ALA A 23 8.50 -8.99 -26.20
C ALA A 23 7.64 -10.18 -25.77
N LEU A 24 7.05 -10.89 -26.73
CA LEU A 24 6.21 -12.07 -26.49
C LEU A 24 6.96 -13.19 -25.74
N TYR A 25 8.22 -13.46 -26.08
CA TYR A 25 9.04 -14.48 -25.40
C TYR A 25 9.32 -14.12 -23.95
N LYS A 26 9.80 -12.89 -23.67
CA LYS A 26 10.04 -12.43 -22.29
C LYS A 26 8.75 -12.38 -21.48
N PHE A 27 7.65 -12.04 -22.13
CA PHE A 27 6.33 -12.01 -21.52
C PHE A 27 5.83 -13.41 -21.13
N LYS A 28 5.98 -14.41 -22.03
CA LYS A 28 5.71 -15.83 -21.74
C LYS A 28 6.61 -16.37 -20.62
N LYS A 29 7.88 -15.96 -20.58
CA LYS A 29 8.81 -16.30 -19.49
C LYS A 29 8.44 -15.64 -18.16
N SER A 30 7.94 -14.40 -18.17
CA SER A 30 7.38 -13.73 -16.98
C SER A 30 6.17 -14.47 -16.44
N GLN A 31 5.29 -14.96 -17.33
CA GLN A 31 4.11 -15.77 -17.00
C GLN A 31 4.45 -17.07 -16.25
N SER A 32 5.67 -17.60 -16.39
CA SER A 32 6.15 -18.79 -15.66
C SER A 32 6.69 -18.48 -14.25
N ARG A 33 6.96 -17.20 -13.94
CA ARG A 33 7.55 -16.75 -12.66
C ARG A 33 6.57 -15.98 -11.78
N THR A 34 5.44 -15.54 -12.33
CA THR A 34 4.35 -14.87 -11.62
C THR A 34 3.05 -15.62 -11.85
N VAL A 35 2.20 -15.71 -10.82
CA VAL A 35 0.77 -16.05 -10.96
C VAL A 35 0.22 -15.29 -12.16
N SER A 36 -0.43 -15.99 -13.09
CA SER A 36 -0.96 -15.45 -14.34
C SER A 36 -1.95 -14.31 -14.08
N SER A 37 -1.44 -13.08 -13.98
CA SER A 37 -2.28 -11.90 -13.76
C SER A 37 -3.08 -11.60 -15.03
N PRO A 38 -4.41 -11.41 -14.96
CA PRO A 38 -5.25 -10.98 -16.09
C PRO A 38 -4.73 -9.73 -16.80
N ALA A 39 -4.00 -8.87 -16.08
CA ALA A 39 -3.36 -7.67 -16.64
C ALA A 39 -2.32 -7.99 -17.72
N VAL A 40 -1.62 -9.12 -17.58
CA VAL A 40 -0.60 -9.58 -18.52
C VAL A 40 -1.26 -9.98 -19.84
N LEU A 41 -2.31 -10.83 -19.80
CA LEU A 41 -3.08 -11.21 -20.98
C LEU A 41 -3.74 -10.00 -21.68
N CYS A 42 -4.28 -9.07 -20.89
CA CYS A 42 -4.86 -7.83 -21.41
C CYS A 42 -3.83 -6.95 -22.13
N HIS A 43 -2.62 -6.79 -21.57
CA HIS A 43 -1.55 -6.00 -22.18
C HIS A 43 -1.07 -6.60 -23.51
N SER A 44 -0.93 -7.92 -23.59
CA SER A 44 -0.61 -8.61 -24.86
C SER A 44 -1.71 -8.43 -25.90
N ALA A 45 -2.98 -8.57 -25.52
CA ALA A 45 -4.11 -8.37 -26.42
C ALA A 45 -4.16 -6.92 -26.92
N LEU A 46 -3.94 -5.93 -26.04
CA LEU A 46 -3.87 -4.52 -26.40
C LEU A 46 -2.70 -4.22 -27.34
N LEU A 47 -1.53 -4.83 -27.14
CA LEU A 47 -0.39 -4.66 -28.04
C LEU A 47 -0.69 -5.23 -29.44
N CYS A 48 -1.37 -6.38 -29.51
CA CYS A 48 -1.81 -6.98 -30.77
C CYS A 48 -2.87 -6.12 -31.48
N LEU A 49 -3.87 -5.63 -30.74
CA LEU A 49 -4.91 -4.74 -31.28
C LEU A 49 -4.32 -3.41 -31.77
N TRP A 50 -3.37 -2.85 -31.03
CA TRP A 50 -2.62 -1.66 -31.44
C TRP A 50 -1.80 -1.90 -32.71
N GLY A 51 -1.14 -3.06 -32.80
CA GLY A 51 -0.45 -3.48 -34.02
C GLY A 51 -1.39 -3.57 -35.22
N ALA A 52 -2.54 -4.24 -35.06
CA ALA A 52 -3.55 -4.35 -36.12
C ALA A 52 -4.06 -2.96 -36.58
N TYR A 53 -4.29 -2.04 -35.64
CA TYR A 53 -4.65 -0.65 -35.96
C TYR A 53 -3.53 0.06 -36.73
N CYS A 54 -2.27 -0.02 -36.25
CA CYS A 54 -1.12 0.61 -36.89
C CYS A 54 -0.93 0.15 -38.34
N PHE A 55 -1.12 -1.15 -38.62
CA PHE A 55 -0.92 -1.70 -39.96
C PHE A 55 -2.12 -1.53 -40.90
N SER A 56 -3.32 -1.25 -40.37
CA SER A 56 -4.52 -1.02 -41.19
C SER A 56 -4.79 0.44 -41.50
N SER A 57 -4.41 1.35 -40.60
CA SER A 57 -4.86 2.75 -40.63
C SER A 57 -3.74 3.76 -40.92
N LEU A 58 -2.47 3.35 -40.86
CA LEU A 58 -1.32 4.23 -41.06
C LEU A 58 -0.49 3.80 -42.27
N SER A 59 0.27 4.73 -42.84
CA SER A 59 1.28 4.40 -43.85
C SER A 59 2.27 3.37 -43.30
N VAL A 60 2.83 2.54 -44.18
CA VAL A 60 3.82 1.50 -43.82
C VAL A 60 4.87 2.04 -42.85
N PHE A 61 5.53 3.16 -43.18
CA PHE A 61 6.56 3.76 -42.32
C PHE A 61 6.05 4.03 -40.89
N TRP A 62 4.98 4.82 -40.74
CA TRP A 62 4.42 5.18 -39.43
C TRP A 62 3.84 3.98 -38.65
N GLY A 63 3.23 3.02 -39.34
CA GLY A 63 2.70 1.81 -38.71
C GLY A 63 3.81 0.97 -38.05
N TRP A 64 4.91 0.73 -38.78
CA TRP A 64 6.07 0.02 -38.25
C TRP A 64 6.77 0.80 -37.13
N THR A 65 6.91 2.13 -37.26
CA THR A 65 7.54 2.97 -36.22
C THR A 65 6.75 2.96 -34.91
N LEU A 66 5.42 3.16 -34.94
CA LEU A 66 4.60 3.20 -33.74
C LEU A 66 4.46 1.82 -33.08
N PHE A 67 4.36 0.75 -33.87
CA PHE A 67 4.33 -0.60 -33.32
C PHE A 67 5.69 -1.00 -32.73
N SER A 68 6.81 -0.67 -33.39
CA SER A 68 8.16 -0.84 -32.81
C SER A 68 8.33 -0.08 -31.51
N LEU A 69 7.87 1.16 -31.44
CA LEU A 69 7.90 1.97 -30.21
C LEU A 69 7.07 1.31 -29.10
N ALA A 70 5.86 0.84 -29.41
CA ALA A 70 5.02 0.11 -28.47
C ALA A 70 5.68 -1.19 -27.98
N CYS A 71 6.31 -1.96 -28.87
CA CYS A 71 7.09 -3.14 -28.49
C CYS A 71 8.29 -2.79 -27.60
N CYS A 72 9.02 -1.71 -27.90
CA CYS A 72 10.13 -1.22 -27.07
C CYS A 72 9.65 -0.79 -25.68
N ILE A 73 8.54 -0.04 -25.59
CA ILE A 73 7.93 0.35 -24.31
C ILE A 73 7.48 -0.89 -23.54
N SER A 74 6.83 -1.85 -24.21
CA SER A 74 6.38 -3.10 -23.61
C SER A 74 7.55 -3.94 -23.11
N LEU A 75 8.66 -4.01 -23.85
CA LEU A 75 9.90 -4.70 -23.44
C LEU A 75 10.59 -4.02 -22.25
N ALA A 76 10.68 -2.69 -22.28
CA ALA A 76 11.22 -1.90 -21.18
C ALA A 76 10.36 -2.10 -19.92
N TYR A 77 9.04 -2.07 -20.06
CA TYR A 77 8.11 -2.37 -18.97
C TYR A 77 8.28 -3.80 -18.47
N SER A 78 8.30 -4.81 -19.34
CA SER A 78 8.41 -6.22 -18.94
C SER A 78 9.72 -6.51 -18.20
N THR A 79 10.83 -5.96 -18.69
CA THR A 79 12.13 -6.09 -18.00
C THR A 79 12.18 -5.33 -16.68
N SER A 80 11.37 -4.28 -16.53
CA SER A 80 11.22 -3.55 -15.28
C SER A 80 10.50 -4.35 -14.19
N GLN A 81 9.64 -5.30 -14.60
CA GLN A 81 8.83 -6.16 -13.72
C GLN A 81 9.55 -7.44 -13.24
N GLU A 82 10.86 -7.57 -13.50
CA GLU A 82 11.65 -8.71 -13.04
C GLU A 82 11.69 -8.79 -11.50
N MET A 83 11.31 -9.95 -10.93
CA MET A 83 11.38 -10.20 -9.49
C MET A 83 12.79 -10.65 -9.10
N LEU A 84 13.35 -9.96 -8.11
CA LEU A 84 14.63 -10.31 -7.54
C LEU A 84 14.50 -11.49 -6.55
N PRO A 85 15.57 -12.29 -6.31
CA PRO A 85 15.51 -13.45 -5.41
C PRO A 85 15.29 -13.04 -3.95
N VAL A 86 14.78 -13.96 -3.13
CA VAL A 86 14.58 -13.76 -1.68
C VAL A 86 15.88 -13.96 -0.87
N ASP A 87 16.74 -14.87 -1.33
CA ASP A 87 17.89 -15.34 -0.55
C ASP A 87 18.79 -14.20 -0.04
N GLY A 88 19.13 -14.28 1.25
CA GLY A 88 20.02 -13.32 1.92
C GLY A 88 19.39 -11.94 2.20
N ARG A 89 18.08 -11.77 2.05
CA ARG A 89 17.40 -10.49 2.27
C ARG A 89 16.77 -10.41 3.65
N ALA A 90 17.10 -9.34 4.36
CA ALA A 90 16.54 -9.03 5.65
C ALA A 90 15.47 -7.93 5.56
N VAL A 91 14.33 -8.13 6.22
CA VAL A 91 13.22 -7.17 6.24
C VAL A 91 12.84 -6.80 7.67
N LEU A 92 12.47 -5.54 7.90
CA LEU A 92 11.87 -5.09 9.15
C LEU A 92 10.38 -4.81 8.94
N ILE A 93 9.52 -5.32 9.81
CA ILE A 93 8.08 -5.03 9.83
C ILE A 93 7.75 -4.39 11.17
N THR A 94 7.08 -3.23 11.17
CA THR A 94 6.56 -2.61 12.40
C THR A 94 5.11 -3.01 12.66
N GLY A 95 4.71 -3.13 13.93
CA GLY A 95 3.35 -3.47 14.32
C GLY A 95 3.01 -4.95 14.10
N GLY A 96 3.89 -5.84 14.59
CA GLY A 96 3.74 -7.29 14.47
C GLY A 96 2.86 -7.96 15.53
N ASP A 97 2.30 -7.21 16.47
CA ASP A 97 1.50 -7.76 17.57
C ASP A 97 0.24 -8.48 17.07
N SER A 98 -0.34 -8.03 15.96
CA SER A 98 -1.58 -8.59 15.42
C SER A 98 -1.81 -8.21 13.94
N GLY A 99 -2.93 -8.66 13.37
CA GLY A 99 -3.41 -8.24 12.05
C GLY A 99 -2.41 -8.45 10.90
N ILE A 100 -2.32 -7.46 10.01
CA ILE A 100 -1.51 -7.50 8.79
C ILE A 100 -0.03 -7.73 9.11
N GLY A 101 0.55 -6.97 10.05
CA GLY A 101 1.98 -7.07 10.37
C GLY A 101 2.36 -8.44 10.91
N HIS A 102 1.52 -9.02 11.76
CA HIS A 102 1.71 -10.37 12.31
C HIS A 102 1.67 -11.43 11.20
N ALA A 103 0.62 -11.42 10.38
CA ALA A 103 0.45 -12.40 9.32
C ALA A 103 1.50 -12.24 8.19
N LEU A 104 1.87 -11.00 7.87
CA LEU A 104 2.94 -10.70 6.90
C LEU A 104 4.30 -11.21 7.39
N SER A 105 4.58 -11.11 8.69
CA SER A 105 5.83 -11.61 9.28
C SER A 105 5.99 -13.12 9.06
N LYS A 106 4.92 -13.89 9.27
CA LYS A 106 4.89 -15.33 9.00
C LYS A 106 5.07 -15.62 7.52
N TYR A 107 4.32 -14.92 6.68
CA TYR A 107 4.38 -15.09 5.23
C TYR A 107 5.79 -14.84 4.67
N LEU A 108 6.47 -13.78 5.10
CA LEU A 108 7.84 -13.50 4.63
C LEU A 108 8.86 -14.49 5.20
N ASP A 109 8.68 -14.99 6.42
CA ASP A 109 9.55 -16.04 7.00
C ASP A 109 9.44 -17.37 6.23
N GLU A 110 8.21 -17.76 5.87
CA GLU A 110 7.91 -18.94 5.03
C GLU A 110 8.55 -18.85 3.65
N LEU A 111 8.61 -17.64 3.07
CA LEU A 111 9.28 -17.38 1.79
C LEU A 111 10.82 -17.38 1.89
N GLY A 112 11.39 -17.42 3.10
CA GLY A 112 12.83 -17.52 3.33
C GLY A 112 13.55 -16.22 3.67
N PHE A 113 12.83 -15.11 3.90
CA PHE A 113 13.46 -13.87 4.35
C PHE A 113 14.06 -14.02 5.76
N THR A 114 15.06 -13.20 6.09
CA THR A 114 15.38 -12.88 7.48
C THR A 114 14.41 -11.80 7.95
N VAL A 115 13.59 -12.09 8.95
CA VAL A 115 12.49 -11.21 9.35
C VAL A 115 12.76 -10.61 10.72
N PHE A 116 12.82 -9.29 10.78
CA PHE A 116 12.81 -8.53 12.02
C PHE A 116 11.41 -7.97 12.24
N VAL A 117 10.86 -8.18 13.43
CA VAL A 117 9.49 -7.75 13.74
C VAL A 117 9.52 -6.84 14.97
N GLY A 118 9.12 -5.59 14.78
CA GLY A 118 8.85 -4.66 15.88
C GLY A 118 7.44 -4.86 16.42
N VAL A 119 7.33 -5.09 17.73
CA VAL A 119 6.06 -5.27 18.45
C VAL A 119 5.95 -4.27 19.60
N LEU A 120 4.74 -3.83 19.92
CA LEU A 120 4.47 -2.94 21.04
C LEU A 120 4.61 -3.65 22.39
N ASN A 121 4.34 -4.95 22.46
CA ASN A 121 4.57 -5.75 23.66
C ASN A 121 5.30 -7.05 23.32
N GLU A 122 6.62 -7.09 23.57
CA GLU A 122 7.47 -8.26 23.32
C GLU A 122 7.07 -9.50 24.13
N LYS A 123 6.40 -9.32 25.27
CA LYS A 123 5.87 -10.40 26.11
C LYS A 123 4.39 -10.69 25.84
N GLY A 124 3.79 -10.02 24.86
CA GLY A 124 2.40 -10.20 24.48
C GLY A 124 2.17 -11.49 23.71
N SER A 125 0.92 -11.95 23.68
CA SER A 125 0.53 -13.20 23.00
C SER A 125 0.89 -13.22 21.51
N GLY A 126 0.78 -12.08 20.82
CA GLY A 126 1.19 -11.94 19.42
C GLY A 126 2.69 -12.12 19.21
N ALA A 127 3.51 -11.54 20.07
CA ALA A 127 4.97 -11.70 20.03
C ALA A 127 5.38 -13.14 20.30
N GLU A 128 4.81 -13.78 21.33
CA GLU A 128 5.06 -15.18 21.66
C GLU A 128 4.61 -16.13 20.55
N ALA A 129 3.47 -15.86 19.91
CA ALA A 129 3.00 -16.63 18.77
C ALA A 129 3.97 -16.54 17.59
N LEU A 130 4.54 -15.36 17.28
CA LEU A 130 5.56 -15.23 16.24
C LEU A 130 6.84 -16.01 16.59
N LYS A 131 7.34 -15.87 17.83
CA LYS A 131 8.53 -16.60 18.30
C LYS A 131 8.36 -18.12 18.21
N LYS A 132 7.14 -18.62 18.44
CA LYS A 132 6.82 -20.06 18.40
C LYS A 132 6.62 -20.60 16.98
N SER A 133 5.97 -19.84 16.11
CA SER A 133 5.58 -20.34 14.78
C SER A 133 6.59 -20.05 13.68
N CYS A 134 7.39 -19.00 13.80
CA CYS A 134 8.37 -18.62 12.78
C CYS A 134 9.69 -19.35 12.97
N SER A 135 10.47 -19.42 11.90
CA SER A 135 11.80 -20.02 11.89
C SER A 135 12.81 -19.19 12.70
N LYS A 136 14.01 -19.76 12.91
CA LYS A 136 15.14 -19.07 13.56
C LYS A 136 15.62 -17.81 12.82
N ARG A 137 15.19 -17.60 11.58
CA ARG A 137 15.47 -16.38 10.79
C ARG A 137 14.60 -15.20 11.22
N THR A 138 13.56 -15.44 12.03
CA THR A 138 12.70 -14.40 12.57
C THR A 138 13.18 -13.95 13.95
N SER A 139 13.31 -12.65 14.17
CA SER A 139 13.57 -12.06 15.49
C SER A 139 12.53 -11.01 15.81
N VAL A 140 11.94 -11.11 17.00
CA VAL A 140 10.94 -10.18 17.51
C VAL A 140 11.62 -9.22 18.49
N PHE A 141 11.28 -7.93 18.42
CA PHE A 141 11.84 -6.88 19.24
C PHE A 141 10.75 -5.98 19.84
N GLN A 142 10.90 -5.61 21.11
CA GLN A 142 10.17 -4.49 21.70
C GLN A 142 10.46 -3.19 20.92
N MET A 143 9.45 -2.62 20.29
CA MET A 143 9.59 -1.44 19.42
C MET A 143 8.29 -0.64 19.35
N ASP A 144 8.11 0.27 20.30
CA ASP A 144 7.15 1.37 20.16
C ASP A 144 7.70 2.42 19.19
N ILE A 145 7.02 2.60 18.06
CA ILE A 145 7.43 3.56 17.03
C ILE A 145 7.24 5.02 17.45
N THR A 146 6.60 5.29 18.58
CA THR A 146 6.52 6.63 19.18
C THR A 146 7.67 6.89 20.16
N ASN A 147 8.52 5.89 20.43
CA ASN A 147 9.65 6.00 21.34
C ASN A 147 10.99 5.95 20.57
N PRO A 148 11.66 7.10 20.34
CA PRO A 148 12.92 7.15 19.60
C PRO A 148 14.05 6.31 20.20
N ALA A 149 14.06 6.11 21.53
CA ALA A 149 15.08 5.29 22.18
C ALA A 149 14.94 3.81 21.81
N GLN A 150 13.71 3.27 21.82
CA GLN A 150 13.44 1.90 21.39
C GLN A 150 13.74 1.71 19.90
N ILE A 151 13.38 2.68 19.04
CA ILE A 151 13.71 2.63 17.61
C ILE A 151 15.23 2.53 17.41
N LYS A 152 16.00 3.36 18.13
CA LYS A 152 17.47 3.39 18.04
C LYS A 152 18.10 2.09 18.54
N GLU A 153 17.58 1.52 19.62
CA GLU A 153 18.04 0.23 20.14
C GLU A 153 17.83 -0.90 19.12
N VAL A 154 16.62 -1.01 18.58
CA VAL A 154 16.30 -2.02 17.56
C VAL A 154 17.12 -1.81 16.29
N GLN A 155 17.32 -0.56 15.87
CA GLN A 155 18.20 -0.23 14.75
C GLN A 155 19.63 -0.74 14.97
N ALA A 156 20.20 -0.55 16.17
CA ALA A 156 21.54 -1.01 16.49
C ALA A 156 21.64 -2.55 16.48
N ARG A 157 20.66 -3.24 17.09
CA ARG A 157 20.59 -4.71 17.10
C ARG A 157 20.43 -5.30 15.71
N ILE A 158 19.64 -4.67 14.84
CA ILE A 158 19.51 -5.09 13.44
C ILE A 158 20.80 -4.81 12.68
N ALA A 159 21.44 -3.65 12.90
CA ALA A 159 22.71 -3.30 12.27
C ALA A 159 23.81 -4.32 12.55
N GLU A 160 23.88 -4.84 13.78
CA GLU A 160 24.80 -5.91 14.17
C GLU A 160 24.54 -7.21 13.40
N LYS A 161 23.27 -7.58 13.20
CA LYS A 161 22.89 -8.81 12.49
C LYS A 161 23.11 -8.74 10.98
N VAL A 162 22.88 -7.59 10.36
CA VAL A 162 23.00 -7.42 8.89
C VAL A 162 24.34 -6.85 8.44
N GLN A 163 25.14 -6.29 9.35
CA GLN A 163 26.50 -5.81 9.11
C GLN A 163 26.65 -4.99 7.81
N HIS A 164 27.41 -5.51 6.84
CA HIS A 164 27.68 -4.86 5.55
C HIS A 164 26.61 -5.14 4.48
N THR A 165 25.83 -6.24 4.60
CA THR A 165 24.76 -6.54 3.63
C THR A 165 23.62 -5.52 3.74
N GLY A 166 23.40 -4.99 4.94
CA GLY A 166 22.38 -3.99 5.20
C GLY A 166 20.96 -4.58 5.25
N LEU A 167 19.99 -3.71 5.43
CA LEU A 167 18.58 -4.11 5.53
C LEU A 167 17.94 -4.01 4.14
N TRP A 168 17.28 -5.04 3.64
CA TRP A 168 16.68 -5.03 2.30
C TRP A 168 15.39 -4.23 2.25
N ALA A 169 14.50 -4.37 3.23
CA ALA A 169 13.27 -3.60 3.27
C ALA A 169 12.86 -3.19 4.68
N VAL A 170 12.19 -2.05 4.79
CA VAL A 170 11.44 -1.63 5.97
C VAL A 170 9.98 -1.47 5.56
N ILE A 171 9.10 -2.20 6.23
CA ILE A 171 7.65 -2.16 6.04
C ILE A 171 7.07 -1.40 7.24
N ASN A 172 6.76 -0.13 7.02
CA ASN A 172 6.05 0.72 7.99
C ASN A 172 4.58 0.33 7.97
N ASN A 173 4.22 -0.64 8.82
CA ASN A 173 2.87 -1.17 8.94
C ASN A 173 2.16 -0.71 10.23
N ALA A 174 2.90 -0.44 11.30
CA ALA A 174 2.32 0.00 12.56
C ALA A 174 1.39 1.20 12.37
N GLY A 175 0.22 1.14 13.01
CA GLY A 175 -0.76 2.19 12.97
C GLY A 175 -1.97 1.89 13.85
N ILE A 176 -2.70 2.96 14.17
CA ILE A 176 -3.95 2.92 14.93
C ILE A 176 -5.08 3.54 14.12
N LEU A 177 -6.29 3.06 14.34
CA LEU A 177 -7.50 3.69 13.80
C LEU A 177 -7.92 4.91 14.64
N GLY A 178 -7.69 4.86 15.94
CA GLY A 178 -8.24 5.83 16.90
C GLY A 178 -9.75 5.67 17.09
N THR A 179 -10.38 6.66 17.69
CA THR A 179 -11.84 6.79 17.71
C THR A 179 -12.30 7.36 16.38
N ILE A 180 -13.33 6.78 15.78
CA ILE A 180 -13.94 7.28 14.55
C ILE A 180 -15.33 7.83 14.81
N GLY A 181 -15.73 8.81 14.01
CA GLY A 181 -16.91 9.63 14.21
C GLY A 181 -16.80 10.91 13.40
N ASP A 182 -17.85 11.71 13.38
CA ASP A 182 -17.82 13.00 12.68
C ASP A 182 -16.69 13.87 13.20
N GLY A 183 -16.02 14.59 12.30
CA GLY A 183 -14.76 15.26 12.61
C GLY A 183 -14.86 16.27 13.77
N GLU A 184 -16.01 16.92 13.89
CA GLU A 184 -16.34 17.85 14.99
C GLU A 184 -16.44 17.16 16.35
N LEU A 185 -16.93 15.91 16.37
CA LEU A 185 -17.18 15.16 17.61
C LEU A 185 -15.93 14.49 18.17
N LEU A 186 -14.85 14.44 17.38
CA LEU A 186 -13.62 13.78 17.78
C LEU A 186 -12.77 14.72 18.63
N PRO A 187 -12.38 14.31 19.86
CA PRO A 187 -11.54 15.14 20.69
C PRO A 187 -10.11 15.25 20.12
N MET A 188 -9.46 16.40 20.33
CA MET A 188 -8.15 16.72 19.73
C MET A 188 -7.02 15.76 20.12
N ASN A 189 -7.12 15.06 21.25
CA ASN A 189 -6.17 14.02 21.63
C ASN A 189 -6.16 12.84 20.63
N ILE A 190 -7.30 12.50 20.02
CA ILE A 190 -7.39 11.44 19.00
C ILE A 190 -6.65 11.85 17.73
N TYR A 191 -6.80 13.10 17.29
CA TYR A 191 -6.02 13.65 16.18
C TYR A 191 -4.51 13.57 16.44
N ARG A 192 -4.07 14.00 17.63
CA ARG A 192 -2.65 13.93 18.01
C ARG A 192 -2.15 12.49 18.04
N GLN A 193 -2.88 11.58 18.70
CA GLN A 193 -2.49 10.17 18.80
C GLN A 193 -2.39 9.50 17.42
N CYS A 194 -3.35 9.75 16.52
CA CYS A 194 -3.28 9.25 15.15
C CYS A 194 -2.06 9.80 14.41
N MET A 195 -1.74 11.09 14.56
CA MET A 195 -0.54 11.69 13.96
C MET A 195 0.76 11.12 14.54
N ASP A 196 0.84 10.99 15.87
CA ASP A 196 2.02 10.49 16.58
C ASP A 196 2.39 9.09 16.12
N VAL A 197 1.41 8.19 16.00
CA VAL A 197 1.65 6.81 15.57
C VAL A 197 1.73 6.68 14.06
N ASN A 198 0.69 7.08 13.32
CA ASN A 198 0.56 6.75 11.91
C ASN A 198 1.48 7.58 11.01
N PHE A 199 1.91 8.75 11.47
CA PHE A 199 2.79 9.65 10.71
C PHE A 199 4.15 9.81 11.37
N PHE A 200 4.23 10.46 12.54
CA PHE A 200 5.52 10.78 13.16
C PHE A 200 6.34 9.54 13.48
N GLY A 201 5.71 8.49 14.01
CA GLY A 201 6.40 7.22 14.28
C GLY A 201 6.92 6.55 13.01
N ALA A 202 6.15 6.54 11.92
CA ALA A 202 6.62 6.03 10.63
C ALA A 202 7.81 6.86 10.08
N VAL A 203 7.78 8.18 10.25
CA VAL A 203 8.88 9.09 9.88
C VAL A 203 10.15 8.80 10.69
N GLU A 204 10.03 8.62 12.01
CA GLU A 204 11.17 8.30 12.88
C GLU A 204 11.80 6.95 12.51
N VAL A 205 10.97 5.92 12.26
CA VAL A 205 11.46 4.62 11.76
C VAL A 205 12.15 4.78 10.41
N THR A 206 11.55 5.50 9.46
CA THR A 206 12.18 5.75 8.15
C THR A 206 13.54 6.40 8.32
N LYS A 207 13.66 7.47 9.11
CA LYS A 207 14.93 8.17 9.34
C LYS A 207 15.99 7.27 9.98
N ALA A 208 15.61 6.52 11.02
CA ALA A 208 16.53 5.67 11.77
C ALA A 208 17.13 4.55 10.91
N PHE A 209 16.34 3.95 10.00
CA PHE A 209 16.77 2.78 9.22
C PHE A 209 17.41 3.13 7.86
N LEU A 210 17.36 4.39 7.43
CA LEU A 210 18.00 4.84 6.19
C LEU A 210 19.47 4.41 6.02
N PRO A 211 20.35 4.51 7.03
CA PRO A 211 21.74 4.07 6.90
C PRO A 211 21.88 2.59 6.52
N LEU A 212 21.00 1.72 7.01
CA LEU A 212 21.03 0.29 6.69
C LEU A 212 20.50 -0.01 5.29
N LEU A 213 19.48 0.72 4.84
CA LEU A 213 18.93 0.59 3.48
C LEU A 213 19.88 1.13 2.41
N ARG A 214 20.70 2.14 2.73
CA ARG A 214 21.71 2.64 1.78
C ARG A 214 22.75 1.57 1.42
N LYS A 215 23.11 0.70 2.37
CA LYS A 215 24.06 -0.41 2.14
C LYS A 215 23.52 -1.43 1.13
N SER A 216 22.24 -1.76 1.23
CA SER A 216 21.57 -2.76 0.40
C SER A 216 20.95 -2.19 -0.88
N ARG A 217 20.86 -0.85 -1.01
CA ARG A 217 19.98 -0.16 -1.97
C ARG A 217 18.54 -0.68 -1.87
N GLY A 218 18.10 -0.83 -0.63
CA GLY A 218 16.86 -1.49 -0.26
C GLY A 218 15.61 -0.64 -0.48
N ARG A 219 14.58 -0.90 0.32
CA ARG A 219 13.21 -0.46 0.03
C ARG A 219 12.43 -0.02 1.26
N PHE A 220 11.63 1.02 1.09
CA PHE A 220 10.57 1.36 2.04
C PHE A 220 9.21 0.99 1.46
N ILE A 221 8.42 0.27 2.24
CA ILE A 221 7.01 0.02 1.97
C ILE A 221 6.21 0.71 3.07
N ASN A 222 5.48 1.76 2.73
CA ASN A 222 4.62 2.46 3.68
C ASN A 222 3.18 1.95 3.52
N VAL A 223 2.63 1.34 4.57
CA VAL A 223 1.24 0.87 4.59
C VAL A 223 0.37 2.02 5.09
N SER A 224 -0.20 2.75 4.12
CA SER A 224 -1.16 3.81 4.38
C SER A 224 -2.56 3.20 4.46
N SER A 225 -3.55 3.81 3.84
CA SER A 225 -4.92 3.31 3.72
C SER A 225 -5.59 3.98 2.54
N MET A 226 -6.63 3.36 1.98
CA MET A 226 -7.57 4.07 1.10
C MET A 226 -8.09 5.36 1.74
N ALA A 227 -8.32 5.38 3.06
CA ALA A 227 -8.72 6.57 3.80
C ALA A 227 -7.66 7.69 3.82
N GLY A 228 -6.42 7.41 3.43
CA GLY A 228 -5.37 8.42 3.24
C GLY A 228 -5.25 8.96 1.81
N ALA A 229 -5.96 8.34 0.85
CA ALA A 229 -5.96 8.74 -0.56
C ALA A 229 -7.21 9.54 -0.95
N LEU A 230 -8.31 9.31 -0.25
CA LEU A 230 -9.61 9.92 -0.54
C LEU A 230 -10.39 10.19 0.76
N PRO A 231 -11.28 11.21 0.77
CA PRO A 231 -12.06 11.53 1.95
C PRO A 231 -13.06 10.41 2.25
N MET A 232 -13.07 9.96 3.51
CA MET A 232 -14.00 8.96 4.02
C MET A 232 -14.73 9.51 5.25
N LYS A 233 -16.06 9.47 5.24
CA LYS A 233 -16.89 9.96 6.36
C LYS A 233 -16.55 9.22 7.64
N HIS A 234 -16.53 9.95 8.75
CA HIS A 234 -16.19 9.48 10.10
C HIS A 234 -14.70 9.20 10.35
N PHE A 235 -13.81 9.35 9.36
CA PHE A 235 -12.38 9.03 9.51
C PHE A 235 -11.49 10.26 9.68
N ALA A 236 -12.01 11.44 10.05
CA ALA A 236 -11.27 12.71 9.99
C ALA A 236 -9.84 12.65 10.58
N ALA A 237 -9.68 12.18 11.82
CA ALA A 237 -8.37 12.04 12.47
C ALA A 237 -7.47 11.00 11.78
N TYR A 238 -8.01 9.81 11.52
CA TYR A 238 -7.27 8.71 10.88
C TYR A 238 -6.84 9.06 9.46
N SER A 239 -7.78 9.48 8.62
CA SER A 239 -7.57 9.91 7.23
C SER A 239 -6.52 11.00 7.14
N SER A 240 -6.57 12.01 8.01
CA SER A 240 -5.56 13.08 8.03
C SER A 240 -4.15 12.52 8.26
N SER A 241 -4.00 11.61 9.24
CA SER A 241 -2.71 10.99 9.53
C SER A 241 -2.18 10.10 8.40
N LYS A 242 -3.07 9.34 7.74
CA LYS A 242 -2.70 8.49 6.60
C LYS A 242 -2.46 9.30 5.31
N ALA A 243 -3.13 10.43 5.14
CA ALA A 243 -2.84 11.38 4.06
C ALA A 243 -1.46 12.02 4.22
N ALA A 244 -1.08 12.40 5.45
CA ALA A 244 0.27 12.87 5.76
C ALA A 244 1.34 11.83 5.40
N LEU A 245 1.16 10.57 5.79
CA LEU A 245 2.05 9.46 5.42
C LEU A 245 2.12 9.25 3.90
N THR A 246 1.00 9.42 3.20
CA THR A 246 0.90 9.29 1.74
C THR A 246 1.76 10.34 1.03
N MET A 247 1.61 11.61 1.41
CA MET A 247 2.41 12.69 0.84
C MET A 247 3.90 12.49 1.15
N PHE A 248 4.24 12.17 2.41
CA PHE A 248 5.62 11.88 2.82
C PHE A 248 6.24 10.75 2.00
N SER A 249 5.49 9.68 1.73
CA SER A 249 5.96 8.57 0.90
C SER A 249 6.30 9.02 -0.52
N GLY A 250 5.47 9.90 -1.10
CA GLY A 250 5.71 10.51 -2.40
C GLY A 250 6.99 11.33 -2.44
N VAL A 251 7.20 12.17 -1.43
CA VAL A 251 8.42 13.00 -1.29
C VAL A 251 9.67 12.12 -1.12
N MET A 252 9.64 11.18 -0.18
CA MET A 252 10.78 10.29 0.08
C MET A 252 11.16 9.45 -1.15
N ARG A 253 10.19 9.07 -1.98
CA ARG A 253 10.46 8.38 -3.26
C ARG A 253 11.34 9.20 -4.20
N LEU A 254 11.13 10.52 -4.24
CA LEU A 254 11.93 11.42 -5.07
C LEU A 254 13.31 11.65 -4.47
N GLU A 255 13.36 11.95 -3.17
CA GLU A 255 14.60 12.28 -2.48
C GLU A 255 15.56 11.09 -2.37
N LEU A 256 15.01 9.88 -2.16
CA LEU A 256 15.80 8.67 -1.95
C LEU A 256 16.27 8.01 -3.26
N LYS A 257 15.76 8.46 -4.41
CA LYS A 257 16.14 7.93 -5.73
C LYS A 257 17.66 7.97 -5.96
N LYS A 258 18.33 9.05 -5.55
CA LYS A 258 19.80 9.22 -5.68
C LYS A 258 20.61 8.21 -4.85
N TRP A 259 20.01 7.65 -3.79
CA TRP A 259 20.60 6.63 -2.95
C TRP A 259 20.32 5.21 -3.44
N GLY A 260 19.58 5.06 -4.55
CA GLY A 260 19.15 3.76 -5.07
C GLY A 260 18.04 3.09 -4.24
N ILE A 261 17.54 3.75 -3.19
CA ILE A 261 16.48 3.21 -2.34
C ILE A 261 15.13 3.41 -3.03
N LYS A 262 14.31 2.36 -3.09
CA LYS A 262 12.95 2.41 -3.65
C LYS A 262 11.94 2.67 -2.55
N VAL A 263 10.90 3.44 -2.86
CA VAL A 263 9.79 3.70 -1.94
C VAL A 263 8.51 3.35 -2.66
N ALA A 264 7.71 2.49 -2.05
CA ALA A 264 6.38 2.13 -2.52
C ALA A 264 5.34 2.43 -1.42
N LEU A 265 4.22 3.00 -1.84
CA LEU A 265 3.06 3.24 -1.01
C LEU A 265 2.05 2.12 -1.25
N VAL A 266 1.45 1.62 -0.18
CA VAL A 266 0.35 0.66 -0.26
C VAL A 266 -0.87 1.29 0.37
N HIS A 267 -1.99 1.28 -0.36
CA HIS A 267 -3.32 1.64 0.14
C HIS A 267 -4.18 0.36 0.23
N PRO A 268 -4.15 -0.34 1.37
CA PRO A 268 -5.11 -1.40 1.62
C PRO A 268 -6.52 -0.84 1.66
N ALA A 269 -7.47 -1.59 1.09
CA ALA A 269 -8.88 -1.48 1.41
C ALA A 269 -9.17 -1.95 2.84
N GLY A 270 -10.45 -2.01 3.23
CA GLY A 270 -10.82 -2.54 4.55
C GLY A 270 -10.53 -4.04 4.63
N PHE A 271 -9.59 -4.44 5.48
CA PHE A 271 -9.35 -5.84 5.83
C PHE A 271 -9.66 -6.07 7.31
N LYS A 272 -10.19 -7.25 7.65
CA LYS A 272 -10.53 -7.61 9.03
C LYS A 272 -9.25 -7.86 9.82
N THR A 273 -8.97 -6.93 10.74
CA THR A 273 -7.82 -6.97 11.64
C THR A 273 -8.24 -6.46 13.01
N ASN A 274 -7.37 -6.61 14.01
CA ASN A 274 -7.59 -6.07 15.35
C ASN A 274 -7.64 -4.53 15.39
N ILE A 275 -7.26 -3.83 14.32
CA ILE A 275 -7.36 -2.36 14.24
C ILE A 275 -8.82 -1.87 14.32
N GLY A 276 -9.77 -2.73 13.94
CA GLY A 276 -11.20 -2.45 14.00
C GLY A 276 -11.80 -2.57 15.41
N GLY A 277 -11.02 -2.99 16.42
CA GLY A 277 -11.46 -3.10 17.82
C GLY A 277 -12.51 -4.19 18.10
N THR A 278 -12.93 -4.27 19.36
CA THR A 278 -14.01 -5.17 19.83
C THR A 278 -15.26 -4.38 20.17
N SER A 279 -16.43 -5.02 20.24
CA SER A 279 -17.69 -4.38 20.64
C SER A 279 -17.57 -3.53 21.90
N GLU A 280 -16.83 -4.01 22.89
CA GLU A 280 -16.63 -3.33 24.17
C GLU A 280 -15.82 -2.03 23.99
N MET A 281 -14.83 -2.04 23.10
CA MET A 281 -14.07 -0.83 22.76
C MET A 281 -14.96 0.22 22.10
N TRP A 282 -15.86 -0.19 21.20
CA TRP A 282 -16.80 0.72 20.53
C TRP A 282 -17.82 1.32 21.51
N VAL A 283 -18.35 0.51 22.44
CA VAL A 283 -19.24 1.01 23.50
C VAL A 283 -18.51 2.02 24.39
N LYS A 284 -17.24 1.76 24.73
CA LYS A 284 -16.43 2.71 25.48
C LYS A 284 -16.21 4.00 24.69
N GLN A 285 -15.87 3.92 23.41
CA GLN A 285 -15.69 5.09 22.54
C GLN A 285 -16.97 5.93 22.43
N GLU A 286 -18.13 5.29 22.26
CA GLU A 286 -19.44 5.98 22.26
C GLU A 286 -19.63 6.76 23.56
N LYS A 287 -19.40 6.11 24.70
CA LYS A 287 -19.52 6.73 26.02
C LYS A 287 -18.55 7.90 26.19
N ASP A 288 -17.28 7.71 25.82
CA ASP A 288 -16.24 8.73 25.93
C ASP A 288 -16.59 9.95 25.05
N ILE A 289 -17.15 9.76 23.84
CA ILE A 289 -17.65 10.88 23.03
C ILE A 289 -18.78 11.58 23.76
N LEU A 290 -19.82 10.85 24.17
CA LEU A 290 -21.01 11.42 24.80
C LEU A 290 -20.73 12.21 26.09
N GLU A 291 -19.72 11.81 26.86
CA GLU A 291 -19.34 12.48 28.11
C GLU A 291 -18.49 13.74 27.90
N ASN A 292 -17.84 13.89 26.76
CA ASN A 292 -16.92 15.01 26.47
C ASN A 292 -17.50 16.04 25.49
N LEU A 293 -18.70 15.83 24.93
CA LEU A 293 -19.37 16.81 24.08
C LEU A 293 -19.96 17.95 24.90
N SER A 294 -19.90 19.16 24.36
CA SER A 294 -20.65 20.30 24.90
C SER A 294 -22.17 20.05 24.80
N PRO A 295 -22.99 20.59 25.72
CA PRO A 295 -24.44 20.42 25.68
C PRO A 295 -25.08 20.79 24.35
N ASP A 296 -24.66 21.89 23.73
CA ASP A 296 -25.23 22.38 22.46
C ASP A 296 -24.99 21.38 21.32
N VAL A 297 -23.74 20.93 21.14
CA VAL A 297 -23.39 19.90 20.14
C VAL A 297 -24.13 18.58 20.39
N LEU A 298 -24.31 18.17 21.65
CA LEU A 298 -25.07 16.96 21.96
C LEU A 298 -26.55 17.11 21.60
N GLU A 299 -27.13 18.31 21.77
CA GLU A 299 -28.49 18.61 21.37
C GLU A 299 -28.64 18.65 19.85
N ASP A 300 -27.68 19.24 19.14
CA ASP A 300 -27.70 19.32 17.68
C ASP A 300 -27.59 17.93 17.01
N TYR A 301 -26.70 17.08 17.52
CA TYR A 301 -26.50 15.75 16.96
C TYR A 301 -27.53 14.73 17.45
N GLY A 302 -27.84 14.74 18.75
CA GLY A 302 -28.71 13.76 19.39
C GLY A 302 -28.02 12.41 19.66
N ARG A 303 -28.36 11.80 20.81
CA ARG A 303 -27.76 10.53 21.25
C ARG A 303 -28.01 9.37 20.28
N ASP A 304 -29.18 9.31 19.66
CA ASP A 304 -29.56 8.22 18.75
C ASP A 304 -28.74 8.25 17.45
N TYR A 305 -28.44 9.44 16.93
CA TYR A 305 -27.55 9.61 15.79
C TYR A 305 -26.15 9.08 16.10
N LEU A 306 -25.58 9.47 17.25
CA LEU A 306 -24.24 9.09 17.67
C LEU A 306 -24.10 7.58 17.86
N ARG A 307 -25.07 6.97 18.57
CA ARG A 307 -25.11 5.52 18.79
C ARG A 307 -25.27 4.75 17.49
N SER A 308 -26.23 5.13 16.65
CA SER A 308 -26.50 4.41 15.39
C SER A 308 -25.33 4.50 14.40
N SER A 309 -24.69 5.67 14.30
CA SER A 309 -23.51 5.88 13.45
C SER A 309 -22.33 5.03 13.90
N THR A 310 -22.03 5.04 15.20
CA THR A 310 -20.96 4.23 15.81
C THR A 310 -21.17 2.74 15.57
N TRP A 311 -22.38 2.23 15.83
CA TRP A 311 -22.67 0.80 15.68
C TRP A 311 -22.64 0.32 14.23
N ARG A 312 -23.11 1.14 13.28
CA ARG A 312 -23.03 0.79 11.85
C ARG A 312 -21.59 0.71 11.36
N LEU A 313 -20.73 1.62 11.82
CA LEU A 313 -19.32 1.57 11.48
C LEU A 313 -18.66 0.28 11.98
N TYR A 314 -18.92 -0.12 13.23
CA TYR A 314 -18.46 -1.40 13.76
C TYR A 314 -18.94 -2.59 12.91
N GLN A 315 -20.23 -2.60 12.51
CA GLN A 315 -20.77 -3.65 11.64
C GLN A 315 -20.05 -3.71 10.29
N ASN A 316 -19.69 -2.56 9.70
CA ASN A 316 -18.93 -2.54 8.44
C ASN A 316 -17.51 -3.10 8.61
N PHE A 317 -16.82 -2.75 9.69
CA PHE A 317 -15.50 -3.31 10.00
C PHE A 317 -15.54 -4.83 10.20
N SER A 318 -16.53 -5.33 10.95
CA SER A 318 -16.65 -6.76 11.26
C SER A 318 -16.90 -7.65 10.03
N LYS A 319 -17.43 -7.08 8.94
CA LYS A 319 -17.69 -7.72 7.63
C LYS A 319 -16.53 -7.62 6.64
N SER A 320 -15.41 -6.99 7.02
CA SER A 320 -14.26 -6.86 6.13
C SER A 320 -13.66 -8.23 5.76
N PRO A 321 -13.07 -8.40 4.56
CA PRO A 321 -12.39 -9.63 4.17
C PRO A 321 -11.26 -10.02 5.13
N THR A 322 -11.13 -11.31 5.40
CA THR A 322 -10.07 -11.90 6.24
C THR A 322 -8.86 -12.38 5.44
N ASP A 323 -8.98 -12.49 4.13
CA ASP A 323 -7.90 -12.91 3.25
C ASP A 323 -6.96 -11.74 2.94
N PHE A 324 -5.72 -11.81 3.44
CA PHE A 324 -4.67 -10.81 3.16
C PHE A 324 -3.86 -11.10 1.89
N SER A 325 -4.13 -12.19 1.17
CA SER A 325 -3.33 -12.61 0.01
C SER A 325 -3.15 -11.51 -1.06
N PRO A 326 -4.17 -10.70 -1.41
CA PRO A 326 -3.97 -9.58 -2.35
C PRO A 326 -2.98 -8.55 -1.83
N LEU A 327 -3.06 -8.22 -0.54
CA LEU A 327 -2.14 -7.28 0.11
C LEU A 327 -0.72 -7.82 0.18
N PHE A 328 -0.57 -9.10 0.52
CA PHE A 328 0.75 -9.73 0.59
C PHE A 328 1.41 -9.82 -0.78
N THR A 329 0.63 -10.08 -1.83
CA THR A 329 1.11 -10.06 -3.22
C THR A 329 1.64 -8.68 -3.59
N ASP A 330 0.92 -7.60 -3.27
CA ASP A 330 1.33 -6.23 -3.54
C ASP A 330 2.58 -5.83 -2.77
N ILE A 331 2.65 -6.16 -1.47
CA ILE A 331 3.83 -5.89 -0.64
C ILE A 331 5.02 -6.69 -1.15
N LEU A 332 4.84 -7.98 -1.45
CA LEU A 332 5.89 -8.87 -1.99
C LEU A 332 6.43 -8.31 -3.31
N HIS A 333 5.54 -7.85 -4.19
CA HIS A 333 5.93 -7.19 -5.43
C HIS A 333 6.71 -5.89 -5.15
N GLY A 334 6.25 -5.06 -4.21
CA GLY A 334 6.97 -3.85 -3.79
C GLY A 334 8.39 -4.15 -3.31
N ILE A 335 8.59 -5.23 -2.54
CA ILE A 335 9.91 -5.59 -1.99
C ILE A 335 10.82 -6.35 -2.98
N LEU A 336 10.30 -7.08 -3.97
CA LEU A 336 11.12 -7.91 -4.86
C LEU A 336 11.25 -7.36 -6.28
N CYS A 337 10.25 -6.66 -6.82
CA CYS A 337 10.26 -6.20 -8.21
C CYS A 337 11.41 -5.21 -8.46
N LYS A 338 12.21 -5.40 -9.50
CA LYS A 338 13.37 -4.55 -9.83
C LYS A 338 13.00 -3.06 -9.91
N ASN A 339 11.86 -2.74 -10.51
CA ASN A 339 11.27 -1.41 -10.53
C ASN A 339 9.82 -1.48 -10.04
N PRO A 340 9.61 -1.37 -8.71
CA PRO A 340 8.26 -1.45 -8.16
C PRO A 340 7.43 -0.23 -8.57
N SER A 341 6.11 -0.39 -8.59
CA SER A 341 5.16 0.72 -8.69
C SER A 341 5.35 1.67 -7.51
N ALA A 342 5.06 2.95 -7.73
CA ALA A 342 5.02 3.94 -6.65
C ALA A 342 3.82 3.71 -5.72
N LEU A 343 2.73 3.14 -6.24
CA LEU A 343 1.47 2.91 -5.54
C LEU A 343 0.93 1.51 -5.83
N TYR A 344 0.48 0.84 -4.76
CA TYR A 344 -0.25 -0.42 -4.78
C TYR A 344 -1.59 -0.24 -4.07
N THR A 345 -2.65 -0.87 -4.58
CA THR A 345 -4.00 -0.76 -4.04
C THR A 345 -4.57 -2.17 -3.85
N ALA A 346 -4.40 -2.69 -2.64
CA ALA A 346 -4.82 -4.03 -2.30
C ALA A 346 -6.30 -4.04 -1.91
N GLY A 347 -7.13 -4.66 -2.75
CA GLY A 347 -8.58 -4.82 -2.50
C GLY A 347 -9.41 -4.50 -3.73
N VAL A 348 -10.57 -5.16 -3.85
CA VAL A 348 -11.45 -5.03 -5.02
C VAL A 348 -11.94 -3.59 -5.16
N PHE A 349 -11.88 -3.04 -6.38
CA PHE A 349 -12.28 -1.68 -6.73
C PHE A 349 -11.52 -0.51 -6.06
N SER A 350 -10.50 -0.78 -5.25
CA SER A 350 -9.70 0.26 -4.58
C SER A 350 -9.13 1.30 -5.56
N TYR A 351 -8.50 0.83 -6.64
CA TYR A 351 -7.97 1.71 -7.70
C TYR A 351 -9.06 2.54 -8.40
N LEU A 352 -10.24 1.93 -8.64
CA LEU A 352 -11.36 2.63 -9.30
C LEU A 352 -11.83 3.82 -8.46
N TRP A 353 -11.89 3.68 -7.14
CA TRP A 353 -12.26 4.77 -6.24
C TRP A 353 -11.26 5.94 -6.28
N ILE A 354 -9.96 5.64 -6.38
CA ILE A 354 -8.93 6.68 -6.56
C ILE A 354 -9.14 7.39 -7.91
N CYS A 355 -9.40 6.64 -8.98
CA CYS A 355 -9.67 7.22 -10.30
C CYS A 355 -10.92 8.10 -10.30
N LEU A 356 -12.00 7.66 -9.65
CA LEU A 356 -13.22 8.45 -9.51
C LEU A 356 -12.92 9.79 -8.82
N PHE A 357 -12.23 9.76 -7.68
CA PHE A 357 -11.86 10.99 -6.97
C PHE A 357 -10.90 11.89 -7.75
N SER A 358 -9.96 11.30 -8.51
CA SER A 358 -8.89 12.06 -9.18
C SER A 358 -9.33 12.68 -10.51
N TYR A 359 -10.28 12.07 -11.22
CA TYR A 359 -10.62 12.45 -12.60
C TYR A 359 -12.04 12.97 -12.79
N PHE A 360 -12.95 12.74 -11.83
CA PHE A 360 -14.34 13.22 -11.93
C PHE A 360 -14.54 14.48 -11.08
N PRO A 361 -15.55 15.32 -11.39
CA PRO A 361 -15.93 16.42 -10.53
C PRO A 361 -16.23 15.95 -9.10
N VAL A 362 -15.79 16.73 -8.11
CA VAL A 362 -15.96 16.40 -6.68
C VAL A 362 -17.43 16.12 -6.33
N SER A 363 -18.38 16.86 -6.91
CA SER A 363 -19.82 16.64 -6.70
C SER A 363 -20.31 15.25 -7.12
N VAL A 364 -19.73 14.67 -8.17
CA VAL A 364 -20.07 13.32 -8.65
C VAL A 364 -19.53 12.28 -7.67
N PHE A 365 -18.28 12.44 -7.25
CA PHE A 365 -17.67 11.59 -6.23
C PHE A 365 -18.47 11.66 -4.93
N ASP A 366 -18.77 12.86 -4.44
CA ASP A 366 -19.51 13.09 -3.20
C ASP A 366 -20.91 12.47 -3.26
N TYR A 367 -21.62 12.59 -4.39
CA TYR A 367 -22.92 11.94 -4.57
C TYR A 367 -22.84 10.41 -4.50
N ILE A 368 -21.84 9.80 -5.18
CA ILE A 368 -21.63 8.35 -5.16
C ILE A 368 -21.23 7.88 -3.77
N ALA A 369 -20.26 8.55 -3.15
CA ALA A 369 -19.82 8.26 -1.78
C ALA A 369 -20.98 8.42 -0.79
N HIS A 370 -21.79 9.46 -0.93
CA HIS A 370 -22.98 9.68 -0.13
C HIS A 370 -23.96 8.50 -0.26
N LYS A 371 -24.28 8.04 -1.47
CA LYS A 371 -25.21 6.90 -1.66
C LYS A 371 -24.69 5.57 -1.15
N ILE A 372 -23.39 5.32 -1.26
CA ILE A 372 -22.78 4.05 -0.86
C ILE A 372 -22.52 3.99 0.64
N PHE A 373 -22.15 5.12 1.25
CA PHE A 373 -21.77 5.20 2.66
C PHE A 373 -22.88 5.73 3.59
N LEU A 374 -24.03 6.19 3.08
CA LEU A 374 -25.18 6.56 3.92
C LEU A 374 -26.33 5.56 3.89
N SER A 375 -26.61 5.08 5.09
CA SER A 375 -27.97 4.81 5.57
C SER A 375 -28.18 5.40 6.97
N ASN A 376 -27.41 6.43 7.38
CA ASN A 376 -27.49 7.00 8.73
C ASN A 376 -28.76 7.83 8.91
N PRO A 377 -29.38 7.77 10.10
CA PRO A 377 -30.37 8.78 10.47
C PRO A 377 -29.73 10.17 10.40
N LEU A 378 -30.55 11.20 10.24
CA LEU A 378 -30.08 12.59 10.28
C LEU A 378 -29.77 13.00 11.74
N PRO A 379 -28.82 13.93 11.96
CA PRO A 379 -28.67 14.63 13.23
C PRO A 379 -30.00 15.21 13.73
N LYS A 380 -30.19 15.29 15.05
CA LYS A 380 -31.44 15.76 15.68
C LYS A 380 -31.85 17.17 15.23
N ALA A 381 -30.91 18.10 15.04
CA ALA A 381 -31.21 19.46 14.56
C ALA A 381 -31.74 19.49 13.10
N LEU A 382 -31.60 18.40 12.35
CA LEU A 382 -32.05 18.27 10.96
C LEU A 382 -33.31 17.40 10.81
N THR A 383 -33.86 16.91 11.93
CA THR A 383 -35.11 16.14 12.01
C THR A 383 -36.18 16.94 12.71
#